data_AF-A0A6A1WIZ7-F1
#
_entry.id   AF-A0A6A1WIZ7-F1
#
_cell.length_a   1.000
_cell.length_b   1.000
_cell.length_c   1.000
_cell.angle_alpha   90.00
_cell.angle_beta   90.00
_cell.angle_gamma   90.00
#
_symmetry.space_group_name_H-M   'P 1'
#
loop_
_entity.id
_entity.type
_entity.pdbx_description
1 polymer ?
#
loop_
_entity_poly.entity_id
_entity_poly.type
_entity_poly.pdbx_seq_one_letter_code
_entity_poly.pdbx_strand_id
1 'polypeptide(L)'
;MGTFGSQAVDDKLKQLLSTPNAPPRTAAPITEVVHDLDVRAQALKVNCRFADLDGVTLYRPVNRDFHDDTWKGRKAITLERLSTDKIVELGTSVFTNLKVNISLKDAAALMVLAFDLRLKDRSSYLFRDEIPEDWETSEDMSLDQVDDKKFLSTTAVPVPPTYHSDDSYEIANGLCFIAASTLRMFTKTADNYEKAFHHILDGYKNLYGLAIPISNIRLGAMSPRLANTYSRREIMKSTLFRLLWSANATIENMSVKSFLYHNHLAYTGLHIVSLFLQCCEVLHVSPSVLIKPLYSNRHKEILADLATLSMDLPSSNQDQHKRKMWMYARIFDEIFFATLQTKKCADLVCIFAHVLQKMDAPNASGIFKIASLDRMSEKFKADLGGRADILIDCVLKLRQNK
;
A
#
# COMPACT_ATOMS: atom_id res chain seq x y z
N MET A 1 12.04 -0.76 30.21
CA MET A 1 12.40 -1.86 31.15
C MET A 1 11.20 -2.78 31.27
N GLY A 2 11.40 -4.09 31.12
CA GLY A 2 10.35 -5.11 31.17
C GLY A 2 10.56 -6.23 30.15
N THR A 3 11.52 -7.11 30.42
CA THR A 3 11.79 -8.35 29.67
C THR A 3 10.85 -9.46 30.12
N PHE A 4 10.00 -9.96 29.22
CA PHE A 4 9.31 -11.24 29.38
C PHE A 4 9.24 -11.93 28.02
N GLY A 5 9.71 -13.19 27.93
CA GLY A 5 9.39 -14.04 26.78
C GLY A 5 10.37 -15.14 26.38
N SER A 6 11.56 -15.27 26.97
CA SER A 6 12.56 -16.26 26.48
C SER A 6 12.47 -17.65 27.15
N GLN A 7 11.89 -17.78 28.35
CA GLN A 7 11.98 -19.04 29.11
C GLN A 7 10.98 -20.12 28.64
N ALA A 8 9.79 -19.72 28.19
CA ALA A 8 8.69 -20.66 27.90
C ALA A 8 8.86 -21.47 26.60
N VAL A 9 9.75 -21.02 25.70
CA VAL A 9 10.03 -21.69 24.42
C VAL A 9 11.09 -22.79 24.60
N ASP A 10 12.07 -22.59 25.47
CA ASP A 10 13.13 -23.55 25.75
C ASP A 10 12.65 -24.79 26.53
N ASP A 11 11.67 -24.63 27.42
CA ASP A 11 11.14 -25.75 28.20
C ASP A 11 10.31 -26.72 27.34
N LYS A 12 9.69 -26.22 26.27
CA LYS A 12 8.89 -27.04 25.34
C LYS A 12 9.76 -27.84 24.36
N LEU A 13 10.97 -27.34 24.04
CA LEU A 13 11.94 -28.05 23.22
C LEU A 13 12.65 -29.18 23.98
N LYS A 14 12.91 -28.98 25.28
CA LYS A 14 13.50 -30.01 26.15
C LYS A 14 12.55 -31.17 26.40
N GLN A 15 11.25 -30.93 26.44
CA GLN A 15 10.24 -31.98 26.65
C GLN A 15 10.05 -32.90 25.43
N LEU A 16 10.40 -32.44 24.22
CA LEU A 16 10.33 -33.23 22.98
C LEU A 16 11.55 -34.13 22.76
N LEU A 17 12.64 -33.93 23.52
CA LEU A 17 13.90 -34.66 23.36
C LEU A 17 14.14 -35.74 24.44
N SER A 18 13.15 -36.00 25.31
CA SER A 18 13.33 -36.88 26.48
C SER A 18 12.23 -37.93 26.66
N THR A 19 11.91 -38.70 25.61
CA THR A 19 11.13 -39.95 25.76
C THR A 19 11.87 -41.15 25.15
N PRO A 20 12.33 -42.11 25.96
CA PRO A 20 12.75 -43.43 25.49
C PRO A 20 11.58 -44.42 25.52
N ASN A 21 11.61 -45.34 24.56
CA ASN A 21 10.81 -46.58 24.44
C ASN A 21 9.35 -46.45 23.93
N ALA A 22 9.18 -46.79 22.65
CA ALA A 22 7.92 -47.33 22.12
C ALA A 22 8.20 -48.69 21.44
N PRO A 23 7.28 -49.67 21.56
CA PRO A 23 7.50 -51.08 21.18
C PRO A 23 7.39 -51.32 19.66
N PRO A 24 7.90 -52.46 19.15
CA PRO A 24 8.03 -52.70 17.72
C PRO A 24 6.68 -52.94 17.06
N ARG A 25 6.37 -52.15 16.03
CA ARG A 25 5.24 -52.40 15.13
C ARG A 25 5.69 -53.29 13.97
N THR A 26 4.90 -54.32 13.75
CA THR A 26 4.98 -55.33 12.69
C THR A 26 5.05 -54.70 11.29
N ALA A 27 5.95 -55.25 10.47
CA ALA A 27 6.25 -54.80 9.12
C ALA A 27 5.08 -55.06 8.16
N ALA A 28 4.60 -53.99 7.51
CA ALA A 28 3.81 -54.07 6.28
C ALA A 28 4.76 -54.16 5.07
N PRO A 29 4.32 -54.70 3.91
CA PRO A 29 5.19 -55.01 2.78
C PRO A 29 5.74 -53.74 2.14
N ILE A 30 7.06 -53.71 1.95
CA ILE A 30 7.89 -52.57 1.53
C ILE A 30 7.70 -52.17 0.05
N THR A 31 6.82 -52.82 -0.71
CA THR A 31 6.71 -52.63 -2.17
C THR A 31 5.78 -51.50 -2.62
N GLU A 32 4.85 -51.01 -1.79
CA GLU A 32 3.94 -49.90 -2.18
C GLU A 32 4.39 -48.50 -1.72
N VAL A 33 5.32 -48.42 -0.76
CA VAL A 33 5.84 -47.14 -0.26
C VAL A 33 6.99 -46.60 -1.13
N VAL A 34 7.66 -47.48 -1.88
CA VAL A 34 8.77 -47.09 -2.76
C VAL A 34 8.26 -46.33 -3.99
N HIS A 35 7.06 -46.64 -4.50
CA HIS A 35 6.53 -45.95 -5.68
C HIS A 35 6.03 -44.53 -5.38
N ASP A 36 5.46 -44.29 -4.19
CA ASP A 36 4.98 -42.97 -3.76
C ASP A 36 6.12 -42.06 -3.27
N LEU A 37 7.18 -42.65 -2.69
CA LEU A 37 8.43 -41.95 -2.39
C LEU A 37 9.22 -41.60 -3.65
N ASP A 38 9.16 -42.41 -4.73
CA ASP A 38 9.87 -42.11 -5.98
C ASP A 38 9.15 -41.03 -6.81
N VAL A 39 7.81 -40.94 -6.72
CA VAL A 39 7.04 -39.82 -7.30
C VAL A 39 7.27 -38.52 -6.50
N ARG A 40 7.34 -38.59 -5.16
CA ARG A 40 7.73 -37.45 -4.33
C ARG A 40 9.21 -37.09 -4.47
N ALA A 41 10.11 -38.05 -4.68
CA ALA A 41 11.53 -37.81 -4.93
C ALA A 41 11.79 -37.25 -6.34
N GLN A 42 10.95 -37.56 -7.33
CA GLN A 42 10.95 -36.89 -8.63
C GLN A 42 10.41 -35.46 -8.56
N ALA A 43 9.51 -35.14 -7.61
CA ALA A 43 9.13 -33.77 -7.28
C ALA A 43 10.15 -33.04 -6.37
N LEU A 44 10.94 -33.79 -5.58
CA LEU A 44 11.99 -33.32 -4.66
C LEU A 44 13.41 -33.37 -5.24
N LYS A 45 13.57 -33.70 -6.52
CA LYS A 45 14.63 -33.09 -7.33
C LYS A 45 14.30 -31.60 -7.43
N VAL A 46 14.54 -30.89 -6.32
CA VAL A 46 14.76 -29.44 -6.33
C VAL A 46 15.71 -29.24 -7.47
N ASN A 47 15.19 -28.68 -8.55
CA ASN A 47 15.90 -28.60 -9.80
C ASN A 47 17.10 -27.71 -9.51
N CYS A 48 18.27 -28.30 -9.30
CA CYS A 48 19.55 -27.62 -9.19
C CYS A 48 19.90 -26.87 -10.49
N ARG A 49 18.97 -26.75 -11.45
CA ARG A 49 18.95 -25.74 -12.51
C ARG A 49 19.18 -24.31 -12.02
N PHE A 50 19.04 -24.05 -10.71
CA PHE A 50 19.18 -22.71 -10.15
C PHE A 50 20.50 -22.42 -9.43
N ALA A 51 21.39 -23.41 -9.29
CA ALA A 51 22.74 -23.19 -8.75
C ALA A 51 23.58 -22.28 -9.69
N ASP A 52 23.32 -22.33 -10.99
CA ASP A 52 24.01 -21.53 -12.02
C ASP A 52 23.33 -20.18 -12.33
N LEU A 53 22.29 -19.78 -11.57
CA LEU A 53 21.59 -18.49 -11.80
C LEU A 53 22.40 -17.25 -11.41
N ASP A 54 23.63 -17.38 -10.92
CA ASP A 54 24.50 -16.21 -10.71
C ASP A 54 24.81 -15.47 -12.03
N GLY A 55 24.44 -16.04 -13.19
CA GLY A 55 24.49 -15.42 -14.51
C GLY A 55 23.15 -15.12 -15.20
N VAL A 56 21.97 -15.32 -14.56
CA VAL A 56 20.71 -14.95 -15.23
C VAL A 56 20.54 -13.44 -15.25
N THR A 57 20.94 -12.89 -16.38
CA THR A 57 20.61 -11.53 -16.77
C THR A 57 19.12 -11.51 -17.05
N LEU A 58 18.34 -11.03 -16.08
CA LEU A 58 16.92 -10.77 -16.30
C LEU A 58 16.81 -9.79 -17.47
N TYR A 59 16.04 -10.18 -18.48
CA TYR A 59 15.75 -9.31 -19.61
C TYR A 59 15.25 -7.96 -19.09
N ARG A 60 15.98 -6.88 -19.41
CA ARG A 60 15.61 -5.50 -19.06
C ARG A 60 14.76 -4.91 -20.18
N PRO A 61 13.47 -4.71 -19.97
CA PRO A 61 12.63 -4.10 -21.00
C PRO A 61 13.00 -2.62 -21.11
N VAL A 62 13.21 -2.15 -22.34
CA VAL A 62 13.40 -0.73 -22.64
C VAL A 62 12.08 -0.02 -22.32
N ASN A 63 12.14 1.10 -21.58
CA ASN A 63 11.00 1.98 -21.22
C ASN A 63 10.17 1.58 -19.98
N ARG A 64 10.82 1.34 -18.83
CA ARG A 64 10.14 1.04 -17.54
C ARG A 64 10.57 1.95 -16.39
N ASP A 65 10.87 3.19 -16.70
CA ASP A 65 11.24 4.18 -15.70
C ASP A 65 10.09 5.16 -15.42
N PHE A 66 10.02 5.67 -14.19
CA PHE A 66 9.08 6.71 -13.80
C PHE A 66 9.80 7.67 -12.87
N HIS A 67 10.26 8.78 -13.44
CA HIS A 67 11.03 9.78 -12.71
C HIS A 67 10.13 10.62 -11.80
N ASP A 68 10.73 11.16 -10.76
CA ASP A 68 10.09 12.07 -9.82
C ASP A 68 9.60 13.37 -10.49
N ASP A 69 10.12 13.74 -11.67
CA ASP A 69 9.74 14.94 -12.43
C ASP A 69 8.77 14.68 -13.61
N THR A 70 8.27 13.44 -13.78
CA THR A 70 7.42 13.04 -14.92
C THR A 70 6.15 13.92 -15.08
N TRP A 71 5.68 14.53 -13.99
CA TRP A 71 4.49 15.39 -13.97
C TRP A 71 4.80 16.88 -13.71
N LYS A 72 6.08 17.25 -13.77
CA LYS A 72 6.51 18.65 -13.69
C LYS A 72 5.83 19.49 -14.77
N GLY A 73 5.49 20.73 -14.44
CA GLY A 73 4.91 21.68 -15.39
C GLY A 73 3.46 21.37 -15.79
N ARG A 74 2.79 20.45 -15.10
CA ARG A 74 1.34 20.25 -15.29
C ARG A 74 0.55 21.16 -14.38
N LYS A 75 -0.49 21.76 -14.95
CA LYS A 75 -1.51 22.55 -14.25
C LYS A 75 -2.04 21.81 -13.01
N ALA A 76 -1.95 22.46 -11.86
CA ALA A 76 -2.44 21.96 -10.58
C ALA A 76 -3.19 23.05 -9.79
N ILE A 77 -3.68 22.67 -8.61
CA ILE A 77 -4.13 23.63 -7.59
C ILE A 77 -2.90 24.14 -6.84
N THR A 78 -2.79 25.44 -6.66
CA THR A 78 -1.74 26.05 -5.83
C THR A 78 -1.92 25.62 -4.38
N LEU A 79 -0.85 25.11 -3.77
CA LEU A 79 -0.85 24.59 -2.40
C LEU A 79 -0.20 25.62 -1.48
N GLU A 80 -1.03 26.46 -0.86
CA GLU A 80 -0.59 27.50 0.07
C GLU A 80 -0.93 27.14 1.51
N ARG A 81 -0.10 27.61 2.44
CA ARG A 81 -0.36 27.47 3.88
C ARG A 81 -1.45 28.41 4.34
N LEU A 82 -2.46 27.85 4.98
CA LEU A 82 -3.54 28.62 5.57
C LEU A 82 -3.28 28.90 7.06
N SER A 83 -3.79 30.03 7.54
CA SER A 83 -3.90 30.27 8.98
C SER A 83 -4.92 29.31 9.58
N THR A 84 -4.80 29.03 10.88
CA THR A 84 -5.74 28.17 11.61
C THR A 84 -7.20 28.59 11.38
N ASP A 85 -7.50 29.88 11.44
CA ASP A 85 -8.87 30.40 11.24
C ASP A 85 -9.38 30.14 9.83
N LYS A 86 -8.53 30.33 8.81
CA LYS A 86 -8.87 30.03 7.42
C LYS A 86 -9.09 28.54 7.18
N ILE A 87 -8.33 27.68 7.86
CA ILE A 87 -8.54 26.22 7.81
C ILE A 87 -9.91 25.86 8.39
N VAL A 88 -10.27 26.43 9.55
CA VAL A 88 -11.57 26.19 10.18
C VAL A 88 -12.70 26.70 9.31
N GLU A 89 -12.59 27.91 8.76
CA GLU A 89 -13.58 28.49 7.85
C GLU A 89 -13.77 27.61 6.60
N LEU A 90 -12.67 27.30 5.91
CA LEU A 90 -12.68 26.50 4.70
C LEU A 90 -13.22 25.09 4.96
N GLY A 91 -12.73 24.42 6.01
CA GLY A 91 -13.18 23.10 6.38
C GLY A 91 -14.67 23.09 6.78
N THR A 92 -15.14 24.08 7.54
CA THR A 92 -16.57 24.23 7.87
C THR A 92 -17.40 24.29 6.58
N SER A 93 -17.01 25.14 5.64
CA SER A 93 -17.71 25.33 4.37
C SER A 93 -17.75 24.04 3.55
N VAL A 94 -16.58 23.43 3.32
CA VAL A 94 -16.43 22.22 2.50
C VAL A 94 -17.18 21.04 3.11
N PHE A 95 -17.02 20.74 4.39
CA PHE A 95 -17.71 19.59 5.01
C PHE A 95 -19.21 19.81 5.17
N THR A 96 -19.67 21.06 5.22
CA THR A 96 -21.11 21.39 5.14
C THR A 96 -21.64 21.10 3.73
N ASN A 97 -20.92 21.56 2.69
CA ASN A 97 -21.30 21.35 1.29
C ASN A 97 -21.31 19.86 0.94
N LEU A 98 -20.28 19.11 1.32
CA LEU A 98 -20.12 17.68 1.01
C LEU A 98 -21.28 16.78 1.49
N LYS A 99 -22.15 17.26 2.38
CA LYS A 99 -23.37 16.52 2.74
C LYS A 99 -24.49 16.65 1.71
N VAL A 100 -24.51 17.75 0.98
CA VAL A 100 -25.65 18.15 0.15
C VAL A 100 -25.31 18.25 -1.33
N ASN A 101 -24.09 18.65 -1.66
CA ASN A 101 -23.57 18.85 -3.01
C ASN A 101 -22.04 18.72 -3.01
N ILE A 102 -21.44 18.78 -4.19
CA ILE A 102 -19.99 18.86 -4.34
C ILE A 102 -19.66 19.59 -5.63
N SER A 103 -18.71 20.52 -5.57
CA SER A 103 -18.10 21.19 -6.73
C SER A 103 -16.66 20.72 -6.96
N LEU A 104 -16.03 21.16 -8.05
CA LEU A 104 -14.59 20.94 -8.23
C LEU A 104 -13.79 21.71 -7.17
N LYS A 105 -14.26 22.90 -6.80
CA LYS A 105 -13.69 23.72 -5.74
C LYS A 105 -13.70 23.02 -4.38
N ASP A 106 -14.80 22.36 -4.01
CA ASP A 106 -14.85 21.58 -2.76
C ASP A 106 -13.81 20.44 -2.75
N ALA A 107 -13.64 19.73 -3.88
CA ALA A 107 -12.65 18.67 -4.01
C ALA A 107 -11.21 19.19 -3.96
N ALA A 108 -10.95 20.35 -4.58
CA ALA A 108 -9.67 21.06 -4.51
C ALA A 108 -9.37 21.54 -3.08
N ALA A 109 -10.36 22.10 -2.39
CA ALA A 109 -10.24 22.58 -1.03
C ALA A 109 -9.85 21.46 -0.06
N LEU A 110 -10.36 20.24 -0.23
CA LEU A 110 -9.91 19.08 0.54
C LEU A 110 -8.41 18.79 0.34
N MET A 111 -7.85 19.02 -0.86
CA MET A 111 -6.43 18.82 -1.11
C MET A 111 -5.57 19.92 -0.48
N VAL A 112 -6.05 21.17 -0.49
CA VAL A 112 -5.43 22.29 0.24
C VAL A 112 -5.46 22.04 1.75
N LEU A 113 -6.61 21.65 2.30
CA LEU A 113 -6.73 21.27 3.71
C LEU A 113 -5.82 20.08 4.06
N ALA A 114 -5.69 19.09 3.17
CA ALA A 114 -4.77 17.97 3.37
C ALA A 114 -3.31 18.44 3.45
N PHE A 115 -2.91 19.38 2.57
CA PHE A 115 -1.57 19.95 2.59
C PHE A 115 -1.23 20.53 3.97
N ASP A 116 -2.17 21.27 4.57
CA ASP A 116 -2.05 21.91 5.89
C ASP A 116 -2.09 20.95 7.11
N LEU A 117 -2.15 19.64 6.92
CA LEU A 117 -2.11 18.68 8.01
C LEU A 117 -0.79 18.78 8.80
N ARG A 118 -0.91 19.09 10.09
CA ARG A 118 0.20 19.17 11.04
C ARG A 118 0.35 17.88 11.82
N LEU A 119 1.58 17.60 12.24
CA LEU A 119 1.94 16.45 13.04
C LEU A 119 1.64 16.71 14.52
N LYS A 120 1.87 15.69 15.35
CA LYS A 120 1.57 15.74 16.79
C LYS A 120 2.31 16.84 17.54
N ASP A 121 3.49 17.25 17.04
CA ASP A 121 4.30 18.33 17.61
C ASP A 121 3.76 19.75 17.35
N ARG A 122 2.67 19.87 16.56
CA ARG A 122 2.01 21.10 16.16
C ARG A 122 2.81 22.07 15.29
N SER A 123 4.12 21.89 15.16
CA SER A 123 5.00 22.76 14.38
C SER A 123 5.33 22.17 13.01
N SER A 124 5.37 20.84 12.90
CA SER A 124 5.78 20.17 11.67
C SER A 124 4.56 19.81 10.81
N TYR A 125 4.69 20.00 9.50
CA TYR A 125 3.69 19.60 8.53
C TYR A 125 3.97 18.19 7.99
N LEU A 126 2.91 17.43 7.68
CA LEU A 126 3.02 16.12 7.06
C LEU A 126 3.56 16.22 5.62
N PHE A 127 3.07 17.23 4.89
CA PHE A 127 3.51 17.61 3.56
C PHE A 127 4.47 18.80 3.72
N ARG A 128 5.68 18.77 3.16
CA ARG A 128 6.68 19.85 3.28
C ARG A 128 6.42 20.98 2.27
N ASP A 129 6.93 22.17 2.55
CA ASP A 129 6.82 23.35 1.67
C ASP A 129 7.77 23.31 0.45
N GLU A 130 8.55 22.25 0.31
CA GLU A 130 9.63 22.13 -0.67
C GLU A 130 9.17 21.92 -2.12
N ILE A 131 7.99 22.38 -2.54
CA ILE A 131 7.61 22.29 -3.95
C ILE A 131 8.52 23.26 -4.73
N PRO A 132 9.36 22.78 -5.66
CA PRO A 132 10.26 23.67 -6.38
C PRO A 132 9.48 24.70 -7.20
N GLU A 133 9.94 25.95 -7.25
CA GLU A 133 9.27 27.02 -8.00
C GLU A 133 9.07 26.67 -9.48
N ASP A 134 10.00 25.92 -10.07
CA ASP A 134 9.94 25.49 -11.47
C ASP A 134 8.95 24.32 -11.72
N TRP A 135 8.24 23.87 -10.69
CA TRP A 135 7.10 22.98 -10.81
C TRP A 135 5.77 23.72 -10.90
N GLU A 136 5.74 24.95 -10.39
CA GLU A 136 4.59 25.83 -10.52
C GLU A 136 4.51 26.33 -11.96
N THR A 137 3.29 26.50 -12.45
CA THR A 137 3.04 27.01 -13.79
C THR A 137 2.16 28.23 -13.74
N SER A 138 2.28 29.11 -14.74
CA SER A 138 1.35 30.22 -14.91
C SER A 138 -0.11 29.79 -15.12
N GLU A 139 -0.35 28.49 -15.38
CA GLU A 139 -1.69 27.93 -15.54
C GLU A 139 -2.27 27.34 -14.24
N ASP A 140 -1.47 27.28 -13.17
CA ASP A 140 -1.93 26.81 -11.86
C ASP A 140 -3.07 27.69 -11.34
N MET A 141 -3.98 27.03 -10.62
CA MET A 141 -5.20 27.67 -10.15
C MET A 141 -5.14 27.85 -8.65
N SER A 142 -5.28 29.09 -8.21
CA SER A 142 -5.64 29.36 -6.83
C SER A 142 -7.05 28.83 -6.55
N LEU A 143 -7.36 28.52 -5.29
CA LEU A 143 -8.61 27.87 -4.92
C LEU A 143 -9.87 28.68 -5.32
N ASP A 144 -9.78 30.00 -5.31
CA ASP A 144 -10.84 30.92 -5.72
C ASP A 144 -11.15 30.89 -7.22
N GLN A 145 -10.18 30.50 -8.05
CA GLN A 145 -10.33 30.36 -9.50
C GLN A 145 -10.96 29.02 -9.91
N VAL A 146 -11.00 28.04 -9.01
CA VAL A 146 -11.56 26.71 -9.29
C VAL A 146 -13.07 26.78 -9.45
N ASP A 147 -13.57 26.11 -10.50
CA ASP A 147 -15.00 26.05 -10.80
C ASP A 147 -15.84 25.58 -9.59
N ASP A 148 -16.72 26.46 -9.13
CA ASP A 148 -17.65 26.20 -8.03
C ASP A 148 -19.03 25.71 -8.51
N LYS A 149 -19.15 25.37 -9.80
CA LYS A 149 -20.37 24.76 -10.33
C LYS A 149 -20.61 23.42 -9.66
N LYS A 150 -21.68 23.38 -8.86
CA LYS A 150 -22.15 22.18 -8.16
C LYS A 150 -22.56 21.11 -9.16
N PHE A 151 -22.04 19.89 -8.98
CA PHE A 151 -22.36 18.78 -9.88
C PHE A 151 -23.82 18.32 -9.74
N LEU A 152 -24.35 18.31 -8.50
CA LEU A 152 -25.72 17.93 -8.15
C LEU A 152 -26.08 18.56 -6.79
N SER A 153 -27.35 18.91 -6.59
CA SER A 153 -27.89 19.29 -5.28
C SER A 153 -28.86 18.21 -4.81
N THR A 154 -28.66 17.73 -3.58
CA THR A 154 -29.71 17.01 -2.86
C THR A 154 -30.68 18.01 -2.24
N THR A 155 -31.86 17.54 -1.84
CA THR A 155 -32.85 18.33 -1.07
C THR A 155 -32.54 18.34 0.43
N ALA A 156 -31.46 17.68 0.86
CA ALA A 156 -31.08 17.63 2.26
C ALA A 156 -30.62 19.02 2.74
N VAL A 157 -30.90 19.31 4.01
CA VAL A 157 -30.45 20.55 4.64
C VAL A 157 -28.95 20.43 4.94
N PRO A 158 -28.12 21.40 4.56
CA PRO A 158 -26.71 21.39 4.91
C PRO A 158 -26.58 21.49 6.44
N VAL A 159 -25.92 20.52 7.04
CA VAL A 159 -25.64 20.53 8.49
C VAL A 159 -24.14 20.74 8.67
N PRO A 160 -23.70 21.81 9.35
CA PRO A 160 -22.27 22.02 9.56
C PRO A 160 -21.65 20.94 10.46
N PRO A 161 -20.31 20.80 10.44
CA PRO A 161 -19.59 20.05 11.46
C PRO A 161 -19.92 20.57 12.86
N THR A 162 -19.86 19.67 13.85
CA THR A 162 -20.00 20.05 15.27
C THR A 162 -18.65 19.93 15.93
N TYR A 163 -18.22 20.98 16.63
CA TYR A 163 -16.93 21.06 17.30
C TYR A 163 -17.06 20.73 18.79
N HIS A 164 -16.12 19.93 19.29
CA HIS A 164 -16.07 19.45 20.68
C HIS A 164 -14.82 19.93 21.43
N SER A 165 -14.06 20.85 20.83
CA SER A 165 -12.89 21.49 21.42
C SER A 165 -13.00 22.99 21.18
N ASP A 166 -12.57 23.79 22.14
CA ASP A 166 -12.45 25.24 21.99
C ASP A 166 -11.07 25.63 21.40
N ASP A 167 -10.13 24.67 21.26
CA ASP A 167 -8.84 24.88 20.63
C ASP A 167 -8.99 24.84 19.10
N SER A 168 -8.97 26.03 18.47
CA SER A 168 -9.05 26.19 17.01
C SER A 168 -7.96 25.40 16.28
N TYR A 169 -6.78 25.21 16.90
CA TYR A 169 -5.72 24.38 16.31
C TYR A 169 -6.18 22.92 16.19
N GLU A 170 -6.79 22.36 17.25
CA GLU A 170 -7.24 20.97 17.24
C GLU A 170 -8.35 20.76 16.22
N ILE A 171 -9.29 21.71 16.13
CA ILE A 171 -10.34 21.70 15.11
C ILE A 171 -9.72 21.73 13.71
N ALA A 172 -8.84 22.71 13.43
CA ALA A 172 -8.17 22.83 12.14
C ALA A 172 -7.43 21.54 11.77
N ASN A 173 -6.66 20.98 12.70
CA ASN A 173 -5.89 19.76 12.46
C ASN A 173 -6.80 18.54 12.24
N GLY A 174 -7.92 18.45 12.95
CA GLY A 174 -8.93 17.42 12.73
C GLY A 174 -9.53 17.49 11.31
N LEU A 175 -9.87 18.69 10.84
CA LEU A 175 -10.38 18.94 9.47
C LEU A 175 -9.34 18.50 8.43
N CYS A 176 -8.09 18.94 8.59
CA CYS A 176 -6.97 18.55 7.73
C CYS A 176 -6.73 17.04 7.72
N PHE A 177 -6.87 16.37 8.88
CA PHE A 177 -6.68 14.92 8.98
C PHE A 177 -7.73 14.15 8.18
N ILE A 178 -9.00 14.53 8.32
CA ILE A 178 -10.08 13.93 7.53
C ILE A 178 -9.85 14.21 6.05
N ALA A 179 -9.50 15.45 5.69
CA ALA A 179 -9.20 15.83 4.32
C ALA A 179 -8.05 15.00 3.72
N ALA A 180 -6.94 14.84 4.43
CA ALA A 180 -5.83 13.97 4.02
C ALA A 180 -6.23 12.49 3.89
N SER A 181 -7.16 12.01 4.73
CA SER A 181 -7.67 10.64 4.62
C SER A 181 -8.44 10.40 3.32
N THR A 182 -9.04 11.45 2.73
CA THR A 182 -9.78 11.35 1.46
C THR A 182 -8.90 11.03 0.26
N LEU A 183 -7.59 11.30 0.34
CA LEU A 183 -6.64 11.03 -0.74
C LEU A 183 -6.64 9.55 -1.15
N ARG A 184 -6.99 8.63 -0.24
CA ARG A 184 -7.14 7.20 -0.59
C ARG A 184 -8.18 6.95 -1.68
N MET A 185 -9.15 7.84 -1.88
CA MET A 185 -10.20 7.70 -2.89
C MET A 185 -9.71 7.91 -4.34
N PHE A 186 -8.44 8.29 -4.55
CA PHE A 186 -7.83 8.20 -5.88
C PHE A 186 -7.71 6.76 -6.38
N THR A 187 -7.67 5.77 -5.48
CA THR A 187 -7.54 4.35 -5.82
C THR A 187 -8.60 3.46 -5.18
N LYS A 188 -9.19 3.89 -4.06
CA LYS A 188 -10.25 3.15 -3.34
C LYS A 188 -11.63 3.63 -3.73
N THR A 189 -12.59 2.71 -3.66
CA THR A 189 -13.99 3.05 -3.89
C THR A 189 -14.54 3.89 -2.73
N ALA A 190 -15.57 4.68 -3.01
CA ALA A 190 -16.28 5.43 -1.99
C ALA A 190 -16.84 4.53 -0.88
N ASP A 191 -17.39 3.36 -1.22
CA ASP A 191 -17.88 2.39 -0.24
C ASP A 191 -16.75 1.89 0.69
N ASN A 192 -15.55 1.67 0.15
CA ASN A 192 -14.39 1.30 0.99
C ASN A 192 -14.02 2.41 1.97
N TYR A 193 -14.05 3.68 1.52
CA TYR A 193 -13.80 4.83 2.39
C TYR A 193 -14.87 4.97 3.49
N GLU A 194 -16.15 4.87 3.11
CA GLU A 194 -17.28 4.98 4.05
C GLU A 194 -17.25 3.90 5.13
N LYS A 195 -16.92 2.65 4.78
CA LYS A 195 -16.76 1.55 5.74
C LYS A 195 -15.58 1.76 6.68
N ALA A 196 -14.51 2.41 6.20
CA ALA A 196 -13.32 2.70 6.99
C ALA A 196 -13.47 3.95 7.87
N PHE A 197 -14.56 4.72 7.75
CA PHE A 197 -14.65 6.06 8.34
C PHE A 197 -14.48 6.06 9.87
N HIS A 198 -15.14 5.14 10.59
CA HIS A 198 -14.95 5.03 12.05
C HIS A 198 -13.50 4.72 12.42
N HIS A 199 -12.86 3.80 11.71
CA HIS A 199 -11.45 3.49 11.91
C HIS A 199 -10.54 4.69 11.60
N ILE A 200 -10.90 5.56 10.64
CA ILE A 200 -10.20 6.82 10.37
C ILE A 200 -10.26 7.73 11.60
N LEU A 201 -11.43 7.90 12.21
CA LEU A 201 -11.58 8.72 13.43
C LEU A 201 -10.78 8.14 14.60
N ASP A 202 -10.80 6.82 14.80
CA ASP A 202 -9.99 6.15 15.84
C ASP A 202 -8.50 6.28 15.58
N GLY A 203 -8.10 6.27 14.31
CA GLY A 203 -6.72 6.51 13.90
C GLY A 203 -6.20 7.87 14.33
N TYR A 204 -7.03 8.91 14.32
CA TYR A 204 -6.64 10.22 14.86
C TYR A 204 -6.24 10.11 16.33
N LYS A 205 -7.06 9.41 17.13
CA LYS A 205 -6.76 9.16 18.55
C LYS A 205 -5.46 8.40 18.75
N ASN A 206 -5.21 7.37 17.94
CA ASN A 206 -3.99 6.58 18.07
C ASN A 206 -2.73 7.35 17.66
N LEU A 207 -2.83 8.20 16.63
CA LEU A 207 -1.68 8.94 16.09
C LEU A 207 -1.37 10.23 16.87
N TYR A 208 -2.39 10.94 17.35
CA TYR A 208 -2.26 12.23 18.03
C TYR A 208 -2.41 12.13 19.55
N GLY A 209 -3.02 11.06 20.07
CA GLY A 209 -3.23 10.85 21.51
C GLY A 209 -4.48 11.53 22.08
N LEU A 210 -5.33 12.12 21.22
CA LEU A 210 -6.59 12.76 21.62
C LEU A 210 -7.73 12.39 20.66
N ALA A 211 -8.96 12.40 21.16
CA ALA A 211 -10.13 12.16 20.32
C ALA A 211 -10.24 13.24 19.23
N ILE A 212 -10.81 12.89 18.08
CA ILE A 212 -11.02 13.88 17.01
C ILE A 212 -12.05 14.92 17.48
N PRO A 213 -11.76 16.23 17.41
CA PRO A 213 -12.58 17.28 18.02
C PRO A 213 -13.80 17.65 17.17
N ILE A 214 -14.22 16.79 16.24
CA ILE A 214 -15.23 17.10 15.22
C ILE A 214 -16.15 15.90 15.03
N SER A 215 -17.45 16.16 14.99
CA SER A 215 -18.46 15.18 14.54
C SER A 215 -19.28 15.74 13.38
N ASN A 216 -20.19 14.91 12.85
CA ASN A 216 -21.07 15.29 11.73
C ASN A 216 -20.30 15.69 10.46
N ILE A 217 -19.28 14.92 10.10
CA ILE A 217 -18.33 15.19 8.99
C ILE A 217 -18.33 14.10 7.91
N ARG A 218 -19.22 13.12 8.04
CA ARG A 218 -19.31 12.00 7.11
C ARG A 218 -19.80 12.50 5.75
N LEU A 219 -19.10 12.11 4.68
CA LEU A 219 -19.38 12.53 3.31
C LEU A 219 -20.65 11.85 2.75
N GLY A 220 -20.87 10.57 3.08
CA GLY A 220 -22.10 9.86 2.76
C GLY A 220 -22.38 9.79 1.25
N ALA A 221 -23.49 10.39 0.82
CA ALA A 221 -23.94 10.29 -0.58
C ALA A 221 -22.99 10.94 -1.59
N MET A 222 -22.12 11.88 -1.18
CA MET A 222 -21.21 12.58 -2.09
C MET A 222 -19.87 11.84 -2.31
N SER A 223 -19.54 10.84 -1.48
CA SER A 223 -18.27 10.10 -1.58
C SER A 223 -18.01 9.50 -2.98
N PRO A 224 -18.99 8.89 -3.68
CA PRO A 224 -18.78 8.40 -5.05
C PRO A 224 -18.42 9.50 -6.04
N ARG A 225 -18.97 10.71 -5.87
CA ARG A 225 -18.69 11.85 -6.74
C ARG A 225 -17.30 12.41 -6.47
N LEU A 226 -16.91 12.52 -5.21
CA LEU A 226 -15.54 12.93 -4.85
C LEU A 226 -14.50 11.95 -5.43
N ALA A 227 -14.69 10.64 -5.25
CA ALA A 227 -13.81 9.63 -5.83
C ALA A 227 -13.74 9.71 -7.37
N ASN A 228 -14.87 9.98 -8.03
CA ASN A 228 -14.93 10.19 -9.48
C ASN A 228 -14.20 11.47 -9.90
N THR A 229 -14.31 12.56 -9.14
CA THR A 229 -13.61 13.82 -9.40
C THR A 229 -12.09 13.63 -9.29
N TYR A 230 -11.61 12.98 -8.23
CA TYR A 230 -10.18 12.67 -8.05
C TYR A 230 -9.62 11.80 -9.18
N SER A 231 -10.33 10.74 -9.57
CA SER A 231 -9.84 9.81 -10.59
C SER A 231 -9.88 10.34 -12.02
N ARG A 232 -10.83 11.23 -12.36
CA ARG A 232 -11.05 11.69 -13.75
C ARG A 232 -10.49 13.07 -14.08
N ARG A 233 -10.25 13.93 -13.10
CA ARG A 233 -9.77 15.30 -13.36
C ARG A 233 -8.25 15.36 -13.29
N GLU A 234 -7.62 15.71 -14.40
CA GLU A 234 -6.16 15.80 -14.48
C GLU A 234 -5.57 16.77 -13.45
N ILE A 235 -6.19 17.94 -13.26
CA ILE A 235 -5.77 18.92 -12.24
C ILE A 235 -5.73 18.33 -10.82
N MET A 236 -6.64 17.40 -10.49
CA MET A 236 -6.63 16.70 -9.20
C MET A 236 -5.46 15.71 -9.12
N LYS A 237 -5.16 14.99 -10.20
CA LYS A 237 -3.98 14.11 -10.27
C LYS A 237 -2.68 14.91 -10.17
N SER A 238 -2.54 16.01 -10.90
CA SER A 238 -1.36 16.89 -10.81
C SER A 238 -1.16 17.43 -9.39
N THR A 239 -2.25 17.85 -8.73
CA THR A 239 -2.19 18.29 -7.33
C THR A 239 -1.80 17.16 -6.38
N LEU A 240 -2.32 15.95 -6.59
CA LEU A 240 -1.93 14.77 -5.80
C LEU A 240 -0.45 14.46 -6.00
N PHE A 241 0.06 14.57 -7.23
CA PHE A 241 1.46 14.33 -7.53
C PHE A 241 2.36 15.27 -6.71
N ARG A 242 2.04 16.56 -6.65
CA ARG A 242 2.76 17.54 -5.82
C ARG A 242 2.69 17.22 -4.32
N LEU A 243 1.52 16.84 -3.82
CA LEU A 243 1.36 16.39 -2.42
C LEU A 243 2.24 15.17 -2.12
N LEU A 244 2.20 14.14 -2.96
CA LEU A 244 2.97 12.92 -2.76
C LEU A 244 4.47 13.15 -2.85
N TRP A 245 4.91 13.97 -3.81
CA TRP A 245 6.31 14.36 -3.94
C TRP A 245 6.80 15.11 -2.71
N SER A 246 6.01 16.08 -2.23
CA SER A 246 6.28 16.87 -1.02
C SER A 246 6.34 15.97 0.22
N ALA A 247 5.40 15.03 0.38
CA ALA A 247 5.39 14.14 1.53
C ALA A 247 6.54 13.12 1.52
N ASN A 248 6.96 12.66 0.34
CA ASN A 248 8.09 11.75 0.18
C ASN A 248 9.45 12.46 0.33
N ALA A 249 9.47 13.73 0.71
CA ALA A 249 10.71 14.43 0.98
C ALA A 249 11.48 13.87 2.19
N THR A 250 10.77 13.22 3.11
CA THR A 250 11.30 12.61 4.33
C THR A 250 10.66 11.24 4.58
N ILE A 251 11.43 10.33 5.19
CA ILE A 251 10.91 9.05 5.70
C ILE A 251 10.26 9.16 7.08
N GLU A 252 10.21 10.36 7.67
CA GLU A 252 9.57 10.57 8.95
C GLU A 252 8.05 10.42 8.86
N ASN A 253 7.42 10.12 10.00
CA ASN A 253 5.97 10.04 10.17
C ASN A 253 5.28 9.04 9.24
N MET A 254 6.01 7.98 8.84
CA MET A 254 5.45 6.91 8.00
C MET A 254 4.21 6.27 8.62
N SER A 255 4.09 6.20 9.96
CA SER A 255 2.86 5.74 10.60
C SER A 255 1.63 6.54 10.18
N VAL A 256 1.74 7.88 10.15
CA VAL A 256 0.67 8.79 9.70
C VAL A 256 0.45 8.66 8.20
N LYS A 257 1.51 8.66 7.39
CA LYS A 257 1.43 8.55 5.92
C LYS A 257 0.79 7.23 5.50
N SER A 258 1.28 6.10 6.02
CA SER A 258 0.77 4.74 5.81
C SER A 258 -0.69 4.63 6.19
N PHE A 259 -1.08 5.22 7.33
CA PHE A 259 -2.47 5.21 7.77
C PHE A 259 -3.41 6.01 6.85
N LEU A 260 -3.00 7.21 6.43
CA LEU A 260 -3.87 8.13 5.70
C LEU A 260 -3.99 7.80 4.22
N TYR A 261 -2.88 7.57 3.53
CA TYR A 261 -2.88 7.42 2.07
C TYR A 261 -1.85 6.43 1.53
N HIS A 262 -0.65 6.30 2.11
CA HIS A 262 0.46 5.59 1.46
C HIS A 262 0.13 4.11 1.20
N ASN A 263 -0.42 3.39 2.19
CA ASN A 263 -0.84 1.98 2.02
C ASN A 263 -2.00 1.80 1.03
N HIS A 264 -2.67 2.88 0.63
CA HIS A 264 -3.78 2.84 -0.31
C HIS A 264 -3.37 3.25 -1.72
N LEU A 265 -2.38 4.14 -1.86
CA LEU A 265 -1.93 4.72 -3.12
C LEU A 265 -0.70 4.00 -3.69
N ALA A 266 0.25 3.61 -2.84
CA ALA A 266 1.46 2.92 -3.27
C ALA A 266 1.10 1.56 -3.88
N TYR A 267 1.77 1.23 -4.98
CA TYR A 267 1.62 -0.04 -5.70
C TYR A 267 0.17 -0.36 -6.07
N THR A 268 -0.65 0.66 -6.33
CA THR A 268 -2.07 0.44 -6.63
C THR A 268 -2.25 -0.50 -7.83
N GLY A 269 -3.03 -1.56 -7.62
CA GLY A 269 -3.24 -2.63 -8.61
C GLY A 269 -2.07 -3.62 -8.76
N LEU A 270 -0.97 -3.45 -8.04
CA LEU A 270 0.25 -4.26 -8.08
C LEU A 270 0.48 -5.04 -6.78
N HIS A 271 -0.54 -5.73 -6.26
CA HIS A 271 -0.44 -6.47 -4.98
C HIS A 271 0.73 -7.47 -4.91
N ILE A 272 1.21 -7.94 -6.07
CA ILE A 272 2.38 -8.81 -6.13
C ILE A 272 3.61 -8.16 -5.49
N VAL A 273 3.80 -6.85 -5.63
CA VAL A 273 4.98 -6.14 -5.12
C VAL A 273 4.99 -6.13 -3.59
N SER A 274 3.87 -5.73 -2.96
CA SER A 274 3.80 -5.70 -1.50
C SER A 274 3.86 -7.09 -0.89
N LEU A 275 3.18 -8.08 -1.47
CA LEU A 275 3.24 -9.47 -0.97
C LEU A 275 4.63 -10.07 -1.13
N PHE A 276 5.32 -9.79 -2.23
CA PHE A 276 6.69 -10.25 -2.47
C PHE A 276 7.67 -9.66 -1.46
N LEU A 277 7.61 -8.35 -1.19
CA LEU A 277 8.47 -7.70 -0.19
C LEU A 277 8.20 -8.25 1.22
N GLN A 278 6.93 -8.45 1.60
CA GLN A 278 6.59 -9.10 2.86
C GLN A 278 7.11 -10.55 2.92
N CYS A 279 7.05 -11.30 1.82
CA CYS A 279 7.63 -12.65 1.77
C CYS A 279 9.14 -12.62 2.00
N CYS A 280 9.85 -11.65 1.41
CA CYS A 280 11.28 -11.44 1.66
C CYS A 280 11.56 -11.17 3.14
N GLU A 281 10.73 -10.33 3.77
CA GLU A 281 10.83 -10.00 5.20
C GLU A 281 10.62 -11.22 6.10
N VAL A 282 9.51 -11.96 5.94
CA VAL A 282 9.19 -13.11 6.82
C VAL A 282 10.09 -14.33 6.59
N LEU A 283 10.63 -14.50 5.38
CA LEU A 283 11.60 -15.55 5.07
C LEU A 283 13.04 -15.13 5.40
N HIS A 284 13.27 -13.85 5.74
CA HIS A 284 14.58 -13.25 5.97
C HIS A 284 15.56 -13.45 4.80
N VAL A 285 15.11 -13.14 3.58
CA VAL A 285 15.93 -13.28 2.37
C VAL A 285 15.88 -12.02 1.51
N SER A 286 16.93 -11.81 0.69
CA SER A 286 16.93 -10.72 -0.29
C SER A 286 15.95 -11.01 -1.44
N PRO A 287 15.43 -9.96 -2.12
CA PRO A 287 14.62 -10.12 -3.33
C PRO A 287 15.22 -11.06 -4.37
N SER A 288 16.54 -10.95 -4.60
CA SER A 288 17.26 -11.81 -5.53
C SER A 288 17.16 -13.30 -5.18
N VAL A 289 17.19 -13.66 -3.90
CA VAL A 289 17.10 -15.06 -3.45
C VAL A 289 15.69 -15.60 -3.64
N LEU A 290 14.65 -14.79 -3.36
CA LEU A 290 13.25 -15.23 -3.53
C LEU A 290 12.85 -15.37 -5.00
N ILE A 291 13.41 -14.57 -5.91
CA ILE A 291 13.13 -14.62 -7.35
C ILE A 291 13.69 -15.89 -8.02
N LYS A 292 14.88 -16.35 -7.63
CA LYS A 292 15.57 -17.50 -8.23
C LYS A 292 14.68 -18.75 -8.38
N PRO A 293 14.06 -19.30 -7.32
CA PRO A 293 13.23 -20.51 -7.40
C PRO A 293 11.92 -20.32 -8.18
N LEU A 294 11.48 -19.08 -8.39
CA LEU A 294 10.26 -18.76 -9.15
C LEU A 294 10.52 -18.67 -10.66
N TYR A 295 11.78 -18.64 -11.09
CA TYR A 295 12.13 -18.40 -12.48
C TYR A 295 11.58 -19.49 -13.41
N SER A 296 10.76 -19.07 -14.36
CA SER A 296 10.18 -19.93 -15.40
C SER A 296 9.94 -19.12 -16.67
N ASN A 297 9.86 -19.77 -17.83
CA ASN A 297 9.53 -19.09 -19.09
C ASN A 297 8.19 -18.34 -19.03
N ARG A 298 7.24 -18.84 -18.21
CA ARG A 298 5.94 -18.23 -17.98
C ARG A 298 6.02 -16.94 -17.16
N HIS A 299 6.90 -16.88 -16.17
CA HIS A 299 6.98 -15.77 -15.22
C HIS A 299 8.16 -14.83 -15.45
N LYS A 300 9.02 -15.10 -16.44
CA LYS A 300 10.26 -14.35 -16.69
C LYS A 300 10.08 -12.83 -16.74
N GLU A 301 9.03 -12.34 -17.41
CA GLU A 301 8.76 -10.91 -17.54
C GLU A 301 8.28 -10.30 -16.22
N ILE A 302 7.35 -10.98 -15.54
CA ILE A 302 6.85 -10.56 -14.22
C ILE A 302 7.99 -10.50 -13.21
N LEU A 303 8.90 -11.48 -13.21
CA LEU A 303 10.03 -11.53 -12.29
C LEU A 303 11.11 -10.49 -12.62
N ALA A 304 11.36 -10.22 -13.92
CA ALA A 304 12.24 -9.13 -14.33
C ALA A 304 11.72 -7.78 -13.83
N ASP A 305 10.41 -7.57 -13.92
CA ASP A 305 9.77 -6.35 -13.48
C ASP A 305 9.76 -6.17 -11.96
N LEU A 306 9.54 -7.28 -11.26
CA LEU A 306 9.59 -7.32 -9.82
C LEU A 306 11.01 -7.04 -9.32
N ALA A 307 12.04 -7.57 -10.00
CA ALA A 307 13.43 -7.23 -9.71
C ALA A 307 13.69 -5.73 -9.90
N THR A 308 13.23 -5.12 -11.00
CA THR A 308 13.38 -3.67 -11.22
C THR A 308 12.78 -2.85 -10.07
N LEU A 309 11.54 -3.16 -9.64
CA LEU A 309 10.87 -2.42 -8.56
C LEU A 309 11.45 -2.68 -7.16
N SER A 310 11.95 -3.89 -6.90
CA SER A 310 12.41 -4.28 -5.55
C SER A 310 13.91 -4.14 -5.33
N MET A 311 14.69 -4.02 -6.40
CA MET A 311 16.15 -3.96 -6.35
C MET A 311 16.69 -2.71 -7.04
N ASP A 312 16.34 -2.47 -8.30
CA ASP A 312 17.00 -1.44 -9.11
C ASP A 312 16.53 -0.02 -8.73
N LEU A 313 15.22 0.24 -8.73
CA LEU A 313 14.68 1.57 -8.39
C LEU A 313 14.95 1.99 -6.93
N PRO A 314 14.81 1.12 -5.91
CA PRO A 314 15.13 1.50 -4.54
C PRO A 314 16.60 1.81 -4.31
N SER A 315 17.49 1.20 -5.11
CA SER A 315 18.95 1.38 -5.00
C SER A 315 19.48 2.50 -5.89
N SER A 316 18.62 3.16 -6.67
CA SER A 316 19.03 4.26 -7.52
C SER A 316 19.39 5.48 -6.68
N ASN A 317 20.66 5.89 -6.77
CA ASN A 317 21.15 7.14 -6.16
C ASN A 317 20.93 8.35 -7.07
N GLN A 318 20.19 8.18 -8.17
CA GLN A 318 19.93 9.29 -9.10
C GLN A 318 18.89 10.23 -8.48
N ASP A 319 19.12 11.55 -8.62
CA ASP A 319 18.22 12.57 -8.08
C ASP A 319 16.79 12.42 -8.59
N GLN A 320 16.62 11.89 -9.81
CA GLN A 320 15.31 11.62 -10.43
C GLN A 320 14.47 10.52 -9.76
N HIS A 321 15.00 9.80 -8.77
CA HIS A 321 14.32 8.72 -8.03
C HIS A 321 14.28 8.91 -6.52
N LYS A 322 14.82 10.02 -6.02
CA LYS A 322 15.02 10.29 -4.60
C LYS A 322 13.72 10.29 -3.79
N ARG A 323 12.63 10.81 -4.37
CA ARG A 323 11.29 10.85 -3.77
C ARG A 323 10.48 9.58 -4.05
N LYS A 324 11.01 8.61 -4.81
CA LYS A 324 10.41 7.30 -5.06
C LYS A 324 8.99 7.37 -5.63
N MET A 325 8.73 8.33 -6.52
CA MET A 325 7.39 8.54 -7.10
C MET A 325 6.91 7.36 -7.94
N TRP A 326 7.83 6.52 -8.42
CA TRP A 326 7.53 5.25 -9.09
C TRP A 326 6.58 4.33 -8.30
N MET A 327 6.54 4.42 -6.96
CA MET A 327 5.59 3.65 -6.15
C MET A 327 4.12 4.02 -6.44
N TYR A 328 3.87 5.25 -6.88
CA TYR A 328 2.52 5.78 -7.15
C TYR A 328 2.23 5.89 -8.65
N ALA A 329 3.21 5.61 -9.51
CA ALA A 329 3.15 5.80 -10.95
C ALA A 329 1.87 5.29 -11.61
N ARG A 330 1.32 4.17 -11.14
CA ARG A 330 0.06 3.56 -11.62
C ARG A 330 -1.18 4.47 -11.58
N ILE A 331 -1.18 5.50 -10.74
CA ILE A 331 -2.26 6.49 -10.65
C ILE A 331 -2.21 7.45 -11.85
N PHE A 332 -1.00 7.67 -12.36
CA PHE A 332 -0.63 8.67 -13.33
C PHE A 332 -0.41 8.08 -14.73
N ASP A 333 0.13 6.86 -14.79
CA ASP A 333 0.35 6.06 -15.99
C ASP A 333 -0.24 4.66 -15.78
N GLU A 334 -1.35 4.40 -16.46
CA GLU A 334 -2.05 3.12 -16.41
C GLU A 334 -1.36 1.99 -17.19
N ILE A 335 -0.22 2.24 -17.83
CA ILE A 335 0.58 1.24 -18.55
C ILE A 335 1.82 0.87 -17.73
N PHE A 336 2.29 1.75 -16.83
CA PHE A 336 3.42 1.48 -15.94
C PHE A 336 3.28 0.14 -15.22
N PHE A 337 4.29 -0.72 -15.38
CA PHE A 337 4.32 -2.12 -14.92
C PHE A 337 3.00 -2.89 -15.11
N ALA A 338 2.35 -2.75 -16.28
CA ALA A 338 1.09 -3.40 -16.58
C ALA A 338 1.15 -4.94 -16.48
N THR A 339 2.33 -5.55 -16.57
CA THR A 339 2.60 -6.99 -16.36
C THR A 339 2.42 -7.42 -14.90
N LEU A 340 2.76 -6.54 -13.95
CA LEU A 340 2.64 -6.78 -12.51
C LEU A 340 1.21 -6.56 -11.98
N GLN A 341 0.26 -6.18 -12.83
CA GLN A 341 -1.13 -6.05 -12.43
C GLN A 341 -1.63 -7.38 -11.87
N THR A 342 -2.30 -7.34 -10.71
CA THR A 342 -2.76 -8.53 -10.00
C THR A 342 -3.56 -9.49 -10.89
N LYS A 343 -4.38 -8.98 -11.81
CA LYS A 343 -5.15 -9.81 -12.76
C LYS A 343 -4.29 -10.60 -13.76
N LYS A 344 -3.06 -10.18 -14.04
CA LYS A 344 -2.14 -10.83 -14.98
C LYS A 344 -1.16 -11.80 -14.31
N CYS A 345 -0.93 -11.63 -13.01
CA CYS A 345 0.02 -12.43 -12.21
C CYS A 345 -0.66 -13.05 -10.97
N ALA A 346 -1.95 -13.36 -11.09
CA ALA A 346 -2.78 -13.75 -9.95
C ALA A 346 -2.29 -15.06 -9.28
N ASP A 347 -1.71 -15.97 -10.07
CA ASP A 347 -1.09 -17.21 -9.58
C ASP A 347 0.08 -16.93 -8.64
N LEU A 348 1.00 -16.04 -9.00
CA LEU A 348 2.12 -15.64 -8.14
C LEU A 348 1.65 -14.89 -6.89
N VAL A 349 0.65 -14.02 -7.04
CA VAL A 349 0.01 -13.33 -5.90
C VAL A 349 -0.57 -14.37 -4.92
N CYS A 350 -1.20 -15.43 -5.42
CA CYS A 350 -1.73 -16.51 -4.60
C CYS A 350 -0.63 -17.33 -3.90
N ILE A 351 0.48 -17.62 -4.61
CA ILE A 351 1.65 -18.30 -4.02
C ILE A 351 2.19 -17.47 -2.86
N PHE A 352 2.43 -16.17 -3.05
CA PHE A 352 2.91 -15.30 -1.97
C PHE A 352 1.91 -15.16 -0.82
N ALA A 353 0.62 -15.13 -1.11
CA ALA A 353 -0.41 -15.16 -0.07
C ALA A 353 -0.32 -16.42 0.81
N HIS A 354 -0.12 -17.59 0.19
CA HIS A 354 0.09 -18.84 0.93
C HIS A 354 1.39 -18.85 1.72
N VAL A 355 2.48 -18.30 1.18
CA VAL A 355 3.73 -18.15 1.94
C VAL A 355 3.49 -17.34 3.21
N LEU A 356 2.89 -16.15 3.09
CA LEU A 356 2.61 -15.28 4.24
C LEU A 356 1.68 -15.95 5.27
N GLN A 357 0.68 -16.68 4.81
CA GLN A 357 -0.20 -17.45 5.70
C GLN A 357 0.55 -18.54 6.46
N LYS A 358 1.42 -19.30 5.78
CA LYS A 358 2.18 -20.42 6.38
C LYS A 358 3.30 -19.93 7.31
N MET A 359 3.81 -18.74 7.07
CA MET A 359 4.82 -18.09 7.92
C MET A 359 4.20 -17.26 9.06
N ASP A 360 2.88 -17.37 9.29
CA ASP A 360 2.13 -16.63 10.31
C ASP A 360 2.39 -15.11 10.28
N ALA A 361 2.48 -14.55 9.06
CA ALA A 361 2.78 -13.13 8.88
C ALA A 361 1.69 -12.24 9.51
N PRO A 362 2.06 -11.10 10.14
CA PRO A 362 1.08 -10.14 10.63
C PRO A 362 0.14 -9.69 9.50
N ASN A 363 -1.16 -9.65 9.79
CA ASN A 363 -2.21 -9.30 8.82
C ASN A 363 -2.40 -10.30 7.65
N ALA A 364 -1.91 -11.54 7.78
CA ALA A 364 -2.24 -12.61 6.83
C ALA A 364 -3.76 -12.92 6.78
N SER A 365 -4.50 -12.54 7.83
CA SER A 365 -5.95 -12.65 7.92
C SER A 365 -6.65 -11.78 6.87
N GLY A 366 -7.02 -12.42 5.76
CA GLY A 366 -7.78 -11.77 4.68
C GLY A 366 -6.98 -11.45 3.42
N ILE A 367 -5.72 -11.88 3.29
CA ILE A 367 -4.95 -11.74 2.04
C ILE A 367 -5.71 -12.38 0.86
N PHE A 368 -6.42 -13.48 1.08
CA PHE A 368 -7.24 -14.14 0.04
C PHE A 368 -8.50 -13.36 -0.37
N LYS A 369 -8.86 -12.26 0.31
CA LYS A 369 -9.97 -11.37 -0.08
C LYS A 369 -9.60 -10.43 -1.23
N ILE A 370 -8.38 -10.49 -1.75
CA ILE A 370 -8.01 -9.82 -3.01
C ILE A 370 -8.96 -10.32 -4.11
N ALA A 371 -9.66 -9.41 -4.79
CA ALA A 371 -10.75 -9.76 -5.72
C ALA A 371 -10.34 -10.77 -6.82
N SER A 372 -9.09 -10.73 -7.30
CA SER A 372 -8.58 -11.70 -8.28
C SER A 372 -8.37 -13.10 -7.68
N LEU A 373 -8.04 -13.19 -6.39
CA LEU A 373 -7.89 -14.46 -5.68
C LEU A 373 -9.25 -15.02 -5.28
N ASP A 374 -10.17 -14.17 -4.84
CA ASP A 374 -11.54 -14.56 -4.45
C ASP A 374 -12.27 -15.33 -5.56
N ARG A 375 -12.03 -14.95 -6.83
CA ARG A 375 -12.60 -15.60 -8.02
C ARG A 375 -11.92 -16.90 -8.44
N MET A 376 -10.80 -17.29 -7.82
CA MET A 376 -10.13 -18.56 -8.13
C MET A 376 -10.86 -19.73 -7.47
N SER A 377 -10.88 -20.87 -8.13
CA SER A 377 -11.41 -22.10 -7.53
C SER A 377 -10.53 -22.57 -6.37
N GLU A 378 -11.14 -23.11 -5.33
CA GLU A 378 -10.42 -23.63 -4.15
C GLU A 378 -9.42 -24.72 -4.53
N LYS A 379 -9.74 -25.56 -5.53
CA LYS A 379 -8.81 -26.56 -6.06
C LYS A 379 -7.55 -25.92 -6.64
N PHE A 380 -7.68 -24.82 -7.38
CA PHE A 380 -6.54 -24.13 -7.97
C PHE A 380 -5.71 -23.40 -6.90
N LYS A 381 -6.36 -22.77 -5.91
CA LYS A 381 -5.66 -22.20 -4.75
C LYS A 381 -4.85 -23.27 -4.00
N ALA A 382 -5.44 -24.45 -3.77
CA ALA A 382 -4.74 -25.56 -3.12
C ALA A 382 -3.49 -26.03 -3.89
N ASP A 383 -3.56 -26.14 -5.22
CA ASP A 383 -2.37 -26.43 -6.06
C ASP A 383 -1.27 -25.38 -5.86
N LEU A 384 -1.64 -24.10 -5.89
CA LEU A 384 -0.70 -22.99 -5.67
C LEU A 384 -0.16 -22.96 -4.23
N GLY A 385 -0.95 -23.41 -3.25
CA GLY A 385 -0.50 -23.63 -1.88
C GLY A 385 0.61 -24.68 -1.80
N GLY A 386 0.49 -25.78 -2.54
CA GLY A 386 1.57 -26.79 -2.66
C GLY A 386 2.83 -26.22 -3.31
N ARG A 387 2.70 -25.30 -4.29
CA ARG A 387 3.86 -24.59 -4.86
C ARG A 387 4.52 -23.63 -3.87
N ALA A 388 3.73 -23.02 -2.98
CA ALA A 388 4.26 -22.19 -1.90
C ALA A 388 5.10 -23.01 -0.92
N ASP A 389 4.69 -24.25 -0.60
CA ASP A 389 5.50 -25.16 0.23
C ASP A 389 6.86 -25.45 -0.41
N ILE A 390 6.86 -25.80 -1.70
CA ILE A 390 8.10 -26.03 -2.45
C ILE A 390 8.98 -24.78 -2.47
N LEU A 391 8.39 -23.59 -2.63
CA LEU A 391 9.12 -22.32 -2.62
C LEU A 391 9.78 -22.07 -1.27
N ILE A 392 9.06 -22.25 -0.15
CA ILE A 392 9.60 -22.09 1.20
C ILE A 392 10.79 -23.04 1.40
N ASP A 393 10.62 -24.32 1.08
CA ASP A 393 11.68 -25.33 1.21
C ASP A 393 12.92 -24.96 0.38
N CYS A 394 12.74 -24.50 -0.87
CA CYS A 394 13.82 -24.06 -1.73
C CYS A 394 14.58 -22.87 -1.12
N VAL A 395 13.85 -21.86 -0.64
CA VAL A 395 14.43 -20.63 -0.08
C VAL A 395 15.20 -20.92 1.21
N LEU A 396 14.66 -21.77 2.09
CA LEU A 396 15.33 -22.15 3.34
C LEU A 396 16.62 -22.93 3.08
N LYS A 397 16.65 -23.81 2.07
CA LYS A 397 17.89 -24.50 1.64
C LYS A 397 18.92 -23.53 1.07
N LEU A 398 18.49 -22.58 0.24
CA LEU A 398 19.39 -21.55 -0.31
C LEU A 398 20.00 -20.65 0.77
N ARG A 399 19.27 -20.42 1.88
CA ARG A 399 19.77 -19.66 3.03
C ARG A 399 20.85 -20.41 3.81
N GLN A 400 20.80 -21.74 3.89
CA GLN A 400 21.78 -22.56 4.62
C GLN A 400 23.13 -22.68 3.90
N ASN A 401 23.16 -22.46 2.58
CA ASN A 401 24.36 -22.59 1.74
C ASN A 401 25.13 -21.26 1.57
N LYS A 402 24.72 -20.20 2.28
CA LYS A 402 25.43 -18.92 2.38
C LYS A 402 25.96 -18.77 3.79
#